data_AF-A0A840CVG1-F1
#
_entry.id   AF-A0A840CVG1-F1
#
_cell.length_a   1.000
_cell.length_b   1.000
_cell.length_c   1.000
_cell.angle_alpha   90.00
_cell.angle_beta   90.00
_cell.angle_gamma   90.00
#
_symmetry.space_group_name_H-M   'P 1'
#
loop_
_entity.id
_entity.type
_entity.pdbx_description
1 polymer ?
#
loop_
_entity_poly.entity_id
_entity_poly.type
_entity_poly.pdbx_seq_one_letter_code
_entity_poly.pdbx_strand_id
1 'polypeptide(L)' 'MKAKVGLYHFCHKRNMWSVYQYTSVTPTSSTARHIEDYGYYEDAVKAIYRLNGWGEPRNITKRF' A
#
# COMPACT_ATOMS: atom_id res chain seq x y z
N MET A 1 -4.18 -10.19 3.45
CA MET A 1 -2.73 -10.49 3.24
C MET A 1 -2.04 -10.35 4.58
N LYS A 2 -1.23 -11.33 5.01
CA LYS A 2 -0.45 -11.20 6.26
C LYS A 2 0.64 -10.14 6.02
N ALA A 3 0.75 -9.15 6.91
CA ALA A 3 1.81 -8.15 6.85
C ALA A 3 3.17 -8.87 6.88
N LYS A 4 4.10 -8.42 6.04
CA LYS A 4 5.48 -8.93 5.98
C LYS A 4 6.42 -7.75 5.81
N VAL A 5 7.55 -7.78 6.51
CA VAL A 5 8.59 -6.76 6.35
C VAL A 5 8.99 -6.67 4.87
N GLY A 6 9.09 -5.44 4.37
CA GLY A 6 9.39 -5.13 2.97
C GLY A 6 8.16 -5.05 2.06
N LEU A 7 6.99 -5.54 2.48
CA LEU A 7 5.76 -5.35 1.71
C LEU A 7 5.25 -3.91 1.83
N TYR A 8 4.65 -3.43 0.76
CA TYR A 8 4.01 -2.14 0.67
C TYR A 8 2.49 -2.28 0.81
N HIS A 9 1.88 -1.36 1.55
CA HIS A 9 0.42 -1.22 1.70
C HIS A 9 0.03 0.26 1.63
N PHE A 10 -1.23 0.56 1.28
CA PHE A 10 -1.74 1.93 1.26
C PHE A 10 -2.89 2.07 2.24
N CYS A 11 -3.14 3.28 2.71
CA CYS A 11 -4.36 3.62 3.42
C CYS A 11 -4.90 4.98 2.97
N HIS A 12 -6.20 5.18 3.15
CA HIS A 12 -6.85 6.45 2.86
C HIS A 12 -6.71 7.39 4.06
N LYS A 13 -6.15 8.58 3.84
CA LYS A 13 -5.93 9.60 4.87
C LYS A 13 -6.13 10.99 4.28
N ARG A 14 -7.00 11.80 4.90
CA ARG A 14 -7.23 13.23 4.54
C ARG A 14 -7.41 13.44 3.01
N ASN A 15 -8.26 12.63 2.39
CA ASN A 15 -8.55 12.64 0.94
C ASN A 15 -7.41 12.18 0.02
N MET A 16 -6.35 11.60 0.57
CA MET A 16 -5.22 11.03 -0.19
C MET A 16 -5.03 9.57 0.15
N TRP A 17 -4.31 8.87 -0.72
CA TRP A 17 -3.91 7.48 -0.56
C TRP A 17 -2.42 7.42 -0.27
N SER A 18 -2.10 7.27 1.01
CA SER A 18 -0.73 7.22 1.50
C SER A 18 -0.19 5.80 1.40
N VAL A 19 0.92 5.60 0.70
CA VAL A 19 1.65 4.34 0.61
C VAL A 19 2.69 4.26 1.72
N TYR A 20 2.77 3.08 2.33
CA TYR A 20 3.69 2.75 3.40
C TYR A 20 4.39 1.43 3.11
N GLN A 21 5.63 1.30 3.57
CA GLN A 21 6.39 0.05 3.57
C GLN A 21 6.48 -0.51 4.99
N TYR A 22 6.12 -1.77 5.19
CA TYR A 22 6.33 -2.42 6.48
C TYR A 22 7.82 -2.55 6.79
N THR A 23 8.26 -1.92 7.89
CA THR A 23 9.64 -1.98 8.37
C THR A 23 9.81 -3.01 9.48
N SER A 24 8.78 -3.24 10.28
CA SER A 24 8.75 -4.25 11.33
C SER A 24 7.36 -4.87 11.40
N VAL A 25 7.30 -6.20 11.55
CA VAL A 25 6.06 -6.94 11.75
C VAL A 25 6.28 -7.91 12.90
N THR A 26 5.55 -7.71 13.99
CA THR A 26 5.46 -8.63 15.12
C THR A 26 4.09 -9.32 15.10
N PRO A 27 3.87 -10.37 15.90
CA PRO A 27 2.57 -11.03 15.98
C PRO A 27 1.43 -10.10 16.43
N THR A 28 1.74 -9.03 17.16
CA THR A 28 0.77 -8.13 17.79
C THR A 28 0.76 -6.73 17.20
N SER A 29 1.77 -6.36 16.40
CA SER A 29 1.93 -5.00 15.90
C SER A 29 2.69 -4.99 14.57
N SER A 30 2.51 -3.93 13.80
CA SER A 30 3.33 -3.67 12.62
C SER A 30 3.69 -2.19 12.59
N THR A 31 4.93 -1.90 12.25
CA THR A 31 5.41 -0.55 11.96
C THR A 31 5.64 -0.43 10.47
N ALA A 32 5.22 0.70 9.91
CA ALA A 32 5.40 1.00 8.51
C ALA A 32 5.97 2.41 8.33
N ARG A 33 6.84 2.58 7.34
CA ARG A 33 7.43 3.86 6.95
C ARG A 33 6.64 4.44 5.79
N HIS A 34 6.30 5.71 5.87
CA HIS A 34 5.65 6.43 4.78
C HIS A 34 6.59 6.57 3.58
N ILE A 35 6.05 6.36 2.39
CA ILE A 35 6.79 6.42 1.12
C ILE A 35 6.32 7.61 0.31
N GLU A 36 5.02 7.64 -0.04
CA GLU A 36 4.46 8.64 -0.94
C GLU A 36 2.94 8.74 -0.78
N ASP A 37 2.36 9.88 -1.16
CA ASP A 37 0.91 10.13 -1.13
C ASP A 37 0.37 10.30 -2.56
N TYR A 38 -0.74 9.63 -2.85
CA TYR A 38 -1.41 9.69 -4.14
C TYR A 38 -2.80 10.33 -4.01
N GLY A 39 -3.17 11.17 -4.98
CA GLY A 39 -4.52 11.77 -5.02
C GLY A 39 -5.61 10.77 -5.40
N TYR A 40 -5.29 9.80 -6.26
CA TYR A 40 -6.24 8.82 -6.76
C TYR A 40 -5.94 7.41 -6.24
N TYR A 41 -7.00 6.65 -6.00
CA TYR A 41 -6.92 5.25 -5.56
C TYR A 41 -6.15 4.39 -6.58
N GLU A 42 -6.39 4.63 -7.87
CA GLU A 42 -5.78 3.88 -8.96
C GLU A 42 -4.26 4.03 -8.98
N ASP A 43 -3.77 5.23 -8.73
CA ASP A 43 -2.33 5.50 -8.67
C ASP A 43 -1.70 4.78 -7.48
N ALA A 44 -2.34 4.82 -6.31
CA ALA A 44 -1.88 4.07 -5.14
C ALA A 44 -1.87 2.55 -5.39
N VAL A 45 -2.88 2.00 -6.06
CA VAL A 45 -2.91 0.57 -6.41
C VAL A 45 -1.78 0.22 -7.36
N LYS A 46 -1.59 1.00 -8.44
CA LYS A 46 -0.48 0.79 -9.39
C LYS A 46 0.88 0.88 -8.71
N ALA A 47 1.06 1.86 -7.82
CA ALA A 47 2.28 2.04 -7.06
C ALA A 47 2.60 0.81 -6.20
N ILE A 48 1.62 0.28 -5.46
CA ILE A 48 1.82 -0.90 -4.62
C ILE A 48 2.13 -2.15 -5.42
N TYR A 49 1.41 -2.36 -6.51
CA TYR A 49 1.64 -3.51 -7.38
C TYR A 49 3.06 -3.49 -7.97
N ARG A 50 3.51 -2.31 -8.42
CA ARG A 50 4.88 -2.09 -8.89
C ARG A 50 5.91 -2.30 -7.77
N LEU A 51 5.72 -1.69 -6.60
CA LEU A 51 6.65 -1.74 -5.47
C LEU A 51 6.79 -3.15 -4.88
N ASN A 52 5.70 -3.93 -4.85
CA ASN A 52 5.74 -5.32 -4.39
C ASN A 52 6.13 -6.32 -5.49
N GLY A 53 6.31 -5.88 -6.75
CA GLY A 53 6.58 -6.77 -7.87
C GLY A 53 5.43 -7.73 -8.21
N TRP A 54 4.18 -7.36 -7.90
CA TRP A 54 2.99 -8.19 -8.14
C TRP A 54 2.49 -8.17 -9.60
N GLY A 55 3.21 -7.48 -10.49
CA GLY A 55 2.79 -7.25 -11.88
C GLY A 55 1.80 -6.10 -11.99
N GLU A 56 1.05 -6.03 -13.09
CA GLU A 56 0.03 -4.99 -13.29
C GLU A 56 -1.33 -5.39 -12.70
N PRO A 57 -2.03 -4.46 -12.01
CA PRO A 57 -3.36 -4.71 -11.50
C PRO A 57 -4.35 -4.85 -12.67
N ARG A 58 -4.84 -6.08 -12.90
CA ARG A 58 -5.76 -6.39 -14.02
C ARG A 58 -7.13 -5.73 -13.91
N ASN A 59 -7.59 -5.41 -12.71
CA ASN A 59 -8.87 -4.75 -12.44
C ASN A 59 -8.73 -3.85 -11.22
N ILE A 60 -8.75 -2.53 -11.43
CA ILE A 60 -8.81 -1.56 -10.34
C ILE A 60 -10.27 -1.18 -10.12
N THR A 61 -11.04 -2.06 -9.48
CA THR A 61 -12.42 -1.73 -9.08
C THR A 61 -12.39 -1.10 -7.69
N LYS A 62 -12.56 0.23 -7.63
CA LYS A 62 -12.72 0.96 -6.37
C LYS A 62 -14.05 0.56 -5.74
N ARG A 63 -14.05 -0.39 -4.81
CA ARG A 63 -15.20 -0.64 -3.92
C ARG A 63 -15.10 0.35 -2.78
N PHE A 64 -15.87 1.44 -2.90
CA PHE A 64 -16.16 2.35 -1.80
C PHE A 64 -16.88 1.62 -0.67
#